data_AF-A0AAE3GSC0-F1
#
_entry.id   AF-A0AAE3GSC0-F1
#
_cell.length_a   1.000
_cell.length_b   1.000
_cell.length_c   1.000
_cell.angle_alpha   90.00
_cell.angle_beta   90.00
_cell.angle_gamma   90.00
#
_symmetry.space_group_name_H-M   'P 1'
#
loop_
_entity.id
_entity.type
_entity.pdbx_description
1 polymer ?
#
loop_
_entity_poly.entity_id
_entity_poly.type
_entity_poly.pdbx_seq_one_letter_code
_entity_poly.pdbx_strand_id
1 'polypeptide(L)' 'MAETRPEAYLELIQTLLNCPNGEESAILNANSDLVDGGLIEKMIEVAEFLAERGENNYAV' A
#
# COMPACT_ATOMS: atom_id res chain seq x y z
N MET A 1 15.11 -14.09 8.44
CA MET A 1 14.30 -13.89 7.23
C MET A 1 14.63 -12.48 6.79
N ALA A 2 15.24 -12.31 5.62
CA ALA A 2 15.66 -10.99 5.16
C ALA A 2 14.43 -10.27 4.62
N GLU A 3 13.71 -9.60 5.52
CA GLU A 3 12.68 -8.62 5.17
C GLU A 3 13.33 -7.58 4.27
N THR A 4 13.18 -7.74 2.96
CA THR A 4 13.68 -6.76 2.02
C THR A 4 12.74 -5.56 2.06
N ARG A 5 13.28 -4.33 2.01
CA ARG A 5 12.47 -3.10 1.91
C ARG A 5 11.26 -3.21 0.97
N PRO A 6 11.37 -3.78 -0.25
CA PRO A 6 10.20 -3.91 -1.13
C PRO A 6 9.08 -4.81 -0.61
N GLU A 7 9.40 -5.88 0.13
CA GLU A 7 8.38 -6.73 0.76
C GLU A 7 7.65 -5.96 1.87
N ALA A 8 8.40 -5.24 2.70
CA ALA A 8 7.83 -4.42 3.77
C ALA A 8 6.93 -3.28 3.23
N TYR A 9 7.29 -2.69 2.08
CA TYR A 9 6.42 -1.74 1.38
C TYR A 9 5.13 -2.40 0.90
N LEU A 10 5.19 -3.58 0.29
CA LEU A 10 4.00 -4.30 -0.17
C LEU A 10 3.08 -4.72 0.98
N GLU A 11 3.63 -5.14 2.12
CA GLU A 11 2.84 -5.45 3.31
C GLU A 11 2.15 -4.18 3.83
N LEU A 12 2.89 -3.08 3.98
CA LEU A 12 2.34 -1.81 4.44
C LEU A 12 1.19 -1.32 3.54
N ILE A 13 1.37 -1.38 2.22
CA ILE A 13 0.35 -0.96 1.25
C ILE A 13 -0.90 -1.86 1.35
N GLN A 14 -0.72 -3.17 1.47
CA GLN A 14 -1.85 -4.10 1.65
C GLN A 14 -2.58 -3.88 2.96
N THR A 15 -1.85 -3.61 4.06
CA THR A 15 -2.45 -3.26 5.34
C THR A 15 -3.29 -1.99 5.19
N LEU A 16 -2.75 -0.94 4.56
CA LEU A 16 -3.48 0.30 4.32
C LEU A 16 -4.74 0.08 3.47
N LEU A 17 -4.68 -0.75 2.43
CA LEU A 17 -5.83 -1.08 1.57
C LEU A 17 -6.93 -1.88 2.28
N ASN A 18 -6.59 -2.72 3.27
CA ASN A 18 -7.55 -3.54 4.02
C ASN A 18 -7.99 -2.90 5.34
N CYS A 19 -7.39 -1.78 5.72
CA CYS A 19 -7.61 -1.12 6.98
C CYS A 19 -8.94 -0.36 6.99
N PRO A 20 -9.73 -0.41 8.08
CA PRO A 20 -10.88 0.45 8.24
C PRO A 20 -10.47 1.93 8.38
N ASN A 21 -11.34 2.82 7.91
CA ASN A 21 -11.07 4.25 7.88
C ASN A 21 -10.66 4.78 9.27
N GLY A 22 -9.44 5.31 9.38
CA GLY A 22 -8.90 5.89 10.61
C GLY A 22 -7.73 5.15 11.26
N GLU A 23 -7.44 3.91 10.89
CA GLU A 23 -6.24 3.18 11.37
C GLU A 23 -5.02 3.38 10.45
N GLU A 24 -5.22 3.89 9.23
CA GLU A 24 -4.16 4.19 8.25
C GLU A 24 -3.05 5.03 8.87
N SER A 25 -3.42 6.10 9.58
CA SER A 25 -2.50 7.01 10.26
C SER A 25 -1.63 6.30 11.31
N ALA A 26 -2.21 5.35 12.06
CA ALA A 26 -1.49 4.60 13.07
C ALA A 26 -0.50 3.61 12.42
N ILE A 27 -0.91 2.98 11.32
CA ILE A 27 -0.07 2.06 10.55
C ILE A 27 1.11 2.80 9.88
N LEU A 28 0.85 3.96 9.27
CA LEU A 28 1.88 4.85 8.70
C LEU A 28 2.86 5.34 9.79
N ASN A 29 2.35 5.67 10.98
CA ASN A 29 3.18 6.08 12.11
C ASN A 29 4.01 4.92 12.69
N ALA A 30 3.47 3.70 12.71
CA ALA A 30 4.21 2.52 13.16
C ALA A 30 5.34 2.14 12.16
N ASN A 31 5.13 2.43 10.88
CA ASN A 31 6.05 2.10 9.79
C ASN A 31 6.77 3.32 9.22
N SER A 32 6.97 4.38 10.01
CA SER A 32 7.56 5.64 9.51
C SER A 32 8.95 5.48 8.90
N ASP A 33 9.70 4.45 9.28
CA ASP A 33 11.00 4.09 8.69
C ASP A 33 10.87 3.62 7.22
N LEU A 34 9.69 3.12 6.86
CA LEU A 34 9.33 2.68 5.52
C LEU A 34 8.60 3.76 4.71
N VAL A 35 8.15 4.85 5.34
CA VAL A 35 7.46 5.96 4.67
C VAL A 35 8.48 6.88 3.99
N ASP A 36 9.04 6.39 2.89
CA ASP A 36 10.02 7.08 2.04
C ASP A 36 9.50 7.19 0.60
N GLY A 37 10.21 7.93 -0.27
CA GLY A 37 9.90 8.02 -1.70
C GLY A 37 9.72 6.65 -2.38
N GLY A 38 10.48 5.64 -1.99
CA GLY A 38 10.33 4.28 -2.53
C GLY A 38 8.97 3.62 -2.20
N LEU A 39 8.37 3.94 -1.05
CA LEU A 39 7.01 3.48 -0.73
C LEU A 39 5.98 4.17 -1.62
N ILE A 40 6.15 5.47 -1.86
CA ILE A 40 5.23 6.24 -2.72
C ILE A 40 5.22 5.66 -4.14
N GLU A 41 6.39 5.36 -4.71
CA GLU A 41 6.47 4.73 -6.03
C GLU A 41 5.73 3.38 -6.08
N LYS A 42 5.87 2.56 -5.03
CA LYS A 42 5.11 1.29 -4.95
C LYS A 42 3.63 1.47 -4.70
N MET A 43 3.22 2.46 -3.93
CA MET A 43 1.79 2.80 -3.77
C MET A 43 1.16 3.17 -5.10
N ILE A 44 1.87 3.95 -5.93
CA ILE A 44 1.40 4.34 -7.26
C ILE A 44 1.27 3.10 -8.15
N GLU A 45 2.32 2.27 -8.26
CA GLU A 45 2.28 1.05 -9.08
C GLU A 45 1.14 0.11 -8.66
N VAL A 46 0.94 -0.07 -7.36
CA VAL A 46 -0.16 -0.89 -6.82
C VAL A 46 -1.51 -0.23 -7.10
N ALA A 47 -1.65 1.09 -6.93
CA ALA A 47 -2.88 1.81 -7.23
C ALA A 47 -3.24 1.75 -8.73
N GLU A 48 -2.27 1.89 -9.62
CA GLU A 48 -2.45 1.73 -11.07
C GLU A 48 -2.89 0.29 -11.38
N PHE A 49 -2.20 -0.71 -10.85
CA PHE A 49 -2.57 -2.12 -11.02
C PHE A 49 -3.97 -2.44 -10.47
N LEU A 50 -4.35 -1.87 -9.33
CA LEU A 50 -5.70 -2.01 -8.78
C LEU A 50 -6.74 -1.23 -9.59
N ALA A 51 -6.39 -0.08 -10.17
CA ALA A 51 -7.27 0.66 -11.07
C ALA A 51 -7.51 -0.16 -12.35
N GLU A 52 -6.45 -0.63 -13.01
CA GLU A 52 -6.53 -1.49 -14.21
C GLU A 52 -7.32 -2.78 -13.95
N ARG A 53 -7.18 -3.39 -12.75
CA ARG A 53 -7.96 -4.58 -12.36
C ARG A 53 -9.37 -4.25 -11.88
N GLY A 54 -9.56 -3.09 -11.25
CA GLY A 54 -10.81 -2.59 -10.70
C GLY A 54 -11.76 -2.03 -11.77
N GLU A 55 -11.23 -1.61 -12.92
CA GLU A 55 -12.02 -1.26 -14.12
C GLU A 55 -12.86 -2.43 -14.66
N ASN A 56 -12.65 -3.67 -14.16
CA ASN A 56 -13.51 -4.81 -14.47
C ASN A 56 -14.60 -5.09 -13.42
N ASN A 57 -14.71 -4.28 -12.36
CA ASN A 57 -15.77 -4.40 -11.34
C ASN A 57 -16.60 -3.12 -11.16
N TYR A 58 -16.39 -2.09 -11.99
CA TYR A 58 -17.36 -1.00 -12.16
C TYR A 58 -18.08 -1.14 -13.52
N ALA A 59 -18.64 -2.32 -13.78
CA ALA A 59 -19.70 -2.45 -14.77
C ALA A 59 -20.99 -1.90 -14.13
N VAL A 60 -21.35 -0.72 -14.63
CA VAL A 60 -22.62 0.01 -14.48
C VAL A 60 -23.86 -0.85 -14.69
#